data_AF-A0A8J2W1F8-F1
#
_entry.id   AF-A0A8J2W1F8-F1
#
_cell.length_a   1.000
_cell.length_b   1.000
_cell.length_c   1.000
_cell.angle_alpha   90.00
_cell.angle_beta   90.00
_cell.angle_gamma   90.00
#
_symmetry.space_group_name_H-M   'P 1'
#
loop_
_entity.id
_entity.type
_entity.pdbx_description
1 polymer ?
#
loop_
_entity_poly.entity_id
_entity_poly.type
_entity_poly.pdbx_seq_one_letter_code
_entity_poly.pdbx_strand_id
1 'polypeptide(L)'
;MTLPDQSNLVRWGKSTEKTCYICGKAVGTAKHLLVGCKVLLDSGQYSRRHDRVLEVIREAVSLSVARAQKGITTNERSVGFVREGTRATKSNVKPYSILKAASDWTIMMDTYEKQYKIPEDICASASRPDIFLFSRILKRLVMIELTVPWETNIPKDHTIKVNKYYELTNELTRNRFVVDLYAVEVGARGITAKSLYNLLKDLGLSRTHINAFLERTSKAALVGSFQIWLGRERSLDSGGERITRVS
;
A
#
# COMPACT_ATOMS: atom_id res chain seq x y z
N MET A 1 24.84 -2.11 -3.71
CA MET A 1 25.51 -1.45 -2.56
C MET A 1 25.01 -2.11 -1.28
N THR A 2 25.92 -2.58 -0.42
CA THR A 2 25.62 -3.25 0.85
C THR A 2 25.48 -2.22 1.98
N LEU A 3 24.49 -2.39 2.86
CA LEU A 3 24.23 -1.46 3.96
C LEU A 3 25.14 -1.75 5.17
N PRO A 4 25.50 -0.75 5.99
CA PRO A 4 26.26 -0.95 7.23
C PRO A 4 25.38 -1.54 8.34
N ASP A 5 24.82 -2.73 8.10
CA ASP A 5 24.13 -3.53 9.12
C ASP A 5 25.14 -4.25 10.03
N GLN A 6 24.71 -4.72 11.20
CA GLN A 6 25.59 -5.35 12.18
C GLN A 6 26.37 -6.53 11.59
N SER A 7 25.73 -7.34 10.73
CA SER A 7 26.42 -8.45 10.06
C SER A 7 27.55 -7.95 9.15
N ASN A 8 27.35 -6.86 8.42
CA ASN A 8 28.38 -6.29 7.55
C ASN A 8 29.46 -5.55 8.35
N LEU A 9 29.11 -4.86 9.45
CA LEU A 9 30.09 -4.21 10.31
C LEU A 9 31.09 -5.21 10.90
N VAL A 10 30.63 -6.41 11.30
CA VAL A 10 31.53 -7.49 11.72
C VAL A 10 32.40 -7.98 10.57
N ARG A 11 31.83 -8.18 9.38
CA ARG A 11 32.60 -8.59 8.18
C ARG A 11 33.67 -7.56 7.78
N TRP A 12 33.44 -6.28 8.03
CA TRP A 12 34.37 -5.20 7.73
C TRP A 12 35.37 -4.92 8.86
N GLY A 13 35.36 -5.70 9.95
CA GLY A 13 36.23 -5.49 11.10
C GLY A 13 35.93 -4.20 11.88
N LYS A 14 34.70 -3.68 11.79
CA LYS A 14 34.25 -2.45 12.47
C LYS A 14 33.43 -2.71 13.73
N SER A 15 33.01 -3.96 13.97
CA SER A 15 32.29 -4.41 15.16
C SER A 15 32.66 -5.85 15.48
N THR A 16 32.42 -6.29 16.71
CA THR A 16 32.51 -7.70 17.14
C THR A 16 31.13 -8.35 17.30
N GLU A 17 30.09 -7.54 17.48
CA GLU A 17 28.71 -8.01 17.72
C GLU A 17 27.90 -8.04 16.42
N LYS A 18 27.36 -9.22 16.08
CA LYS A 18 26.58 -9.46 14.85
C LYS A 18 25.07 -9.56 15.11
N THR A 19 24.65 -9.62 16.36
CA THR A 19 23.23 -9.71 16.73
C THR A 19 22.52 -8.39 16.48
N CYS A 20 21.21 -8.48 16.25
CA CYS A 20 20.35 -7.33 16.08
C CYS A 20 20.25 -6.56 17.39
N TYR A 21 20.67 -5.29 17.40
CA TYR A 21 20.62 -4.43 18.60
C TYR A 21 19.20 -4.18 19.13
N ILE A 22 18.17 -4.44 18.32
CA ILE A 22 16.77 -4.24 18.72
C ILE A 22 16.19 -5.47 19.40
N CYS A 23 16.41 -6.68 18.86
CA CYS A 23 15.81 -7.89 19.44
C CYS A 23 16.78 -8.75 20.24
N GLY A 24 18.10 -8.56 20.08
CA GLY A 24 19.15 -9.36 20.71
C GLY A 24 19.21 -10.83 20.30
N LYS A 25 18.36 -11.29 19.37
CA LYS A 25 18.14 -12.73 19.10
C LYS A 25 18.71 -13.18 17.75
N ALA A 26 18.41 -12.45 16.68
CA ALA A 26 18.81 -12.83 15.32
C ALA A 26 20.03 -12.04 14.86
N VAL A 27 20.67 -12.50 13.78
CA VAL A 27 21.73 -11.73 13.11
C VAL A 27 21.16 -10.41 12.57
N GLY A 28 21.80 -9.29 12.93
CA GLY A 28 21.42 -7.94 12.52
C GLY A 28 21.76 -7.67 11.06
N THR A 29 21.01 -8.28 10.15
CA THR A 29 21.06 -7.99 8.71
C THR A 29 20.05 -6.91 8.35
N ALA A 30 20.26 -6.20 7.25
CA ALA A 30 19.25 -5.29 6.72
C ALA A 30 17.89 -5.97 6.48
N LYS A 31 17.88 -7.23 6.01
CA LYS A 31 16.64 -8.00 5.82
C LYS A 31 15.92 -8.23 7.15
N HIS A 32 16.65 -8.65 8.19
CA HIS A 32 16.07 -8.81 9.52
C HIS A 32 15.52 -7.49 10.06
N LEU A 33 16.30 -6.41 10.03
CA LEU A 33 15.88 -5.12 10.55
C LEU A 33 14.65 -4.56 9.82
N LEU A 34 14.64 -4.60 8.49
CA LEU A 34 13.60 -3.95 7.72
C LEU A 34 12.30 -4.75 7.65
N VAL A 35 12.31 -6.08 7.75
CA VAL A 35 11.08 -6.88 7.59
C VAL A 35 10.94 -8.09 8.51
N GLY A 36 11.97 -8.45 9.28
CA GLY A 36 12.02 -9.73 10.00
C GLY A 36 12.17 -9.65 11.52
N CYS A 37 12.26 -8.45 12.09
CA CYS A 37 12.47 -8.27 13.52
C CYS A 37 11.13 -8.21 14.25
N LYS A 38 10.86 -9.23 15.09
CA LYS A 38 9.62 -9.31 15.86
C LYS A 38 9.41 -8.12 16.80
N VAL A 39 10.47 -7.62 17.44
CA VAL A 39 10.37 -6.44 18.32
C VAL A 39 9.93 -5.19 17.54
N LEU A 40 10.41 -5.00 16.31
CA LEU A 40 9.99 -3.88 15.45
C LEU A 40 8.57 -4.06 14.90
N LEU A 41 8.15 -5.30 14.66
CA LEU A 41 6.78 -5.64 14.31
C LEU A 41 5.83 -5.30 15.46
N ASP A 42 6.11 -5.82 16.66
CA ASP A 42 5.28 -5.67 17.85
C ASP A 42 5.22 -4.21 18.32
N SER A 43 6.29 -3.42 18.09
CA SER A 43 6.32 -1.98 18.38
C SER A 43 5.63 -1.12 17.30
N GLY A 44 5.00 -1.72 16.29
CA GLY A 44 4.25 -1.02 15.23
C GLY A 44 5.11 -0.28 14.20
N GLN A 45 6.43 -0.47 14.17
CA GLN A 45 7.31 0.28 13.25
C GLN A 45 7.09 -0.14 11.79
N TYR A 46 6.78 -1.41 11.56
CA TYR A 46 6.41 -1.90 10.24
C TYR A 46 5.04 -1.36 9.81
N SER A 47 4.07 -1.28 10.72
CA SER A 47 2.75 -0.69 10.47
C SER A 47 2.87 0.80 10.11
N ARG A 48 3.72 1.56 10.79
CA ARG A 48 3.98 2.97 10.43
C ARG A 48 4.59 3.15 9.05
N ARG A 49 5.46 2.24 8.59
CA ARG A 49 5.95 2.24 7.20
C ARG A 49 4.82 1.86 6.23
N HIS A 50 4.07 0.83 6.57
CA HIS A 50 2.95 0.34 5.78
C HIS A 50 1.93 1.46 5.53
N ASP A 51 1.45 2.12 6.58
CA ASP A 51 0.41 3.15 6.51
C ASP A 51 0.85 4.35 5.66
N ARG A 52 2.14 4.71 5.68
CA ARG A 52 2.68 5.74 4.78
C ARG A 52 2.52 5.39 3.31
N VAL A 53 2.76 4.13 2.96
CA VAL A 53 2.57 3.66 1.58
C VAL A 53 1.08 3.56 1.28
N LEU A 54 0.28 3.09 2.24
CA LEU A 54 -1.17 2.94 2.11
C LEU A 54 -1.88 4.27 1.84
N GLU A 55 -1.49 5.36 2.52
CA GLU A 55 -2.06 6.69 2.28
C GLU A 55 -1.83 7.16 0.83
N VAL A 56 -0.66 6.89 0.26
CA VAL A 56 -0.39 7.22 -1.15
C VAL A 56 -1.28 6.39 -2.09
N ILE A 57 -1.55 5.12 -1.78
CA ILE A 57 -2.47 4.28 -2.55
C ILE A 57 -3.91 4.79 -2.40
N ARG A 58 -4.34 5.17 -1.19
CA ARG A 58 -5.65 5.77 -0.92
C ARG A 58 -5.85 7.05 -1.72
N GLU A 59 -4.84 7.89 -1.86
CA GLU A 59 -4.92 9.07 -2.72
C GLU A 59 -5.15 8.70 -4.20
N ALA A 60 -4.44 7.69 -4.70
CA ALA A 60 -4.62 7.21 -6.08
C ALA A 60 -6.05 6.70 -6.32
N VAL A 61 -6.55 5.92 -5.36
CA VAL A 61 -7.93 5.42 -5.34
C VAL A 61 -8.93 6.59 -5.32
N SER A 62 -8.73 7.57 -4.44
CA SER A 62 -9.60 8.74 -4.30
C SER A 62 -9.65 9.57 -5.58
N LEU A 63 -8.50 9.75 -6.24
CA LEU A 63 -8.42 10.42 -7.53
C LEU A 63 -9.25 9.68 -8.60
N SER A 64 -9.17 8.35 -8.65
CA SER A 64 -9.94 7.56 -9.60
C SER A 64 -11.45 7.56 -9.31
N VAL A 65 -11.85 7.50 -8.03
CA VAL A 65 -13.26 7.64 -7.63
C VAL A 65 -13.81 9.01 -8.05
N ALA A 66 -13.08 10.09 -7.76
CA ALA A 66 -13.49 11.45 -8.14
C ALA A 66 -13.65 11.60 -9.67
N ARG A 67 -12.79 10.94 -10.46
CA ARG A 67 -12.90 10.91 -11.92
C ARG A 67 -14.12 10.12 -12.40
N ALA A 68 -14.41 8.97 -11.78
CA ALA A 68 -15.58 8.17 -12.10
C ALA A 68 -16.88 8.94 -11.81
N GLN A 69 -16.94 9.66 -10.69
CA GLN A 69 -18.08 10.52 -10.32
C GLN A 69 -18.26 11.71 -11.27
N LYS A 70 -17.18 12.39 -11.71
CA LYS A 70 -17.26 13.44 -12.75
C LYS A 70 -17.74 12.91 -14.12
N GLY A 71 -17.54 11.63 -14.39
CA GLY A 71 -18.09 10.97 -15.58
C GLY A 71 -19.63 10.96 -15.61
N ILE A 72 -20.28 11.08 -14.45
CA ILE A 72 -21.75 11.16 -14.34
C ILE A 72 -22.24 12.53 -14.82
N THR A 73 -21.59 13.61 -14.39
CA THR A 73 -22.03 14.99 -14.69
C THR A 73 -21.72 15.43 -16.13
N THR A 74 -20.69 14.85 -16.76
CA THR A 74 -20.26 15.21 -18.13
C THR A 74 -20.94 14.41 -19.22
N ASN A 75 -21.87 13.50 -18.87
CA ASN A 75 -22.63 12.70 -19.84
C ASN A 75 -23.89 13.42 -20.37
N GLU A 76 -24.08 14.70 -20.06
CA GLU A 76 -24.90 15.59 -20.88
C GLU A 76 -24.23 15.72 -22.24
N ARG A 77 -24.88 15.17 -23.27
CA ARG A 77 -24.37 14.97 -24.63
C ARG A 77 -23.82 16.26 -25.24
N SER A 78 -22.51 16.49 -25.15
CA SER A 78 -21.84 17.47 -25.99
C SER A 78 -21.71 16.89 -27.40
N VAL A 79 -22.65 17.20 -28.29
CA VAL A 79 -22.51 16.91 -29.72
C VAL A 79 -21.44 17.85 -30.27
N GLY A 80 -20.26 17.32 -30.54
CA GLY A 80 -19.18 18.09 -31.17
C GLY A 80 -19.52 18.32 -32.64
N PHE A 81 -19.90 19.54 -33.01
CA PHE A 81 -20.02 19.94 -34.41
C PHE A 81 -18.62 19.98 -35.04
N VAL A 82 -18.41 19.18 -36.07
CA VAL A 82 -17.17 19.20 -36.88
C VAL A 82 -17.46 20.02 -38.13
N ARG A 83 -16.58 20.97 -38.47
CA ARG A 83 -16.69 21.75 -39.71
C ARG A 83 -16.53 20.84 -40.93
N GLU A 84 -17.38 21.04 -41.93
CA GLU A 84 -17.32 20.38 -43.23
C GLU A 84 -15.91 20.45 -43.82
N GLY A 85 -15.39 19.33 -44.32
CA GLY A 85 -14.03 19.20 -44.86
C GLY A 85 -12.94 18.85 -43.84
N THR A 86 -13.24 18.79 -42.53
CA THR A 86 -12.26 18.39 -41.50
C THR A 86 -12.50 16.95 -41.04
N ARG A 87 -11.49 16.07 -41.09
CA ARG A 87 -11.59 14.74 -40.47
C ARG A 87 -11.67 14.89 -38.96
N ALA A 88 -12.68 14.30 -38.33
CA ALA A 88 -12.74 14.16 -36.88
C ALA A 88 -11.46 13.48 -36.38
N THR A 89 -10.70 14.13 -35.51
CA THR A 89 -9.60 13.47 -34.81
C THR A 89 -10.23 12.33 -34.00
N LYS A 90 -9.74 11.10 -34.18
CA LYS A 90 -10.22 9.95 -33.39
C LYS A 90 -10.12 10.35 -31.92
N SER A 91 -11.27 10.53 -31.26
CA SER A 91 -11.31 10.87 -29.83
C SER A 91 -10.49 9.82 -29.09
N ASN A 92 -9.55 10.23 -28.24
CA ASN A 92 -8.85 9.33 -27.34
C ASN A 92 -9.90 8.48 -26.61
N VAL A 93 -9.97 7.18 -26.92
CA VAL A 93 -10.87 6.25 -26.22
C VAL A 93 -10.52 6.35 -24.74
N LYS A 94 -11.50 6.68 -23.89
CA LYS A 94 -11.27 6.78 -22.45
C LYS A 94 -10.67 5.45 -21.97
N PRO A 95 -9.58 5.48 -21.18
CA PRO A 95 -8.97 4.26 -20.67
C PRO A 95 -10.01 3.48 -19.86
N TYR A 96 -9.99 2.15 -20.03
CA TYR A 96 -10.78 1.25 -19.18
C TYR A 96 -10.49 1.52 -17.70
N SER A 97 -11.52 1.51 -16.87
CA SER A 97 -11.41 1.57 -15.41
C SER A 97 -12.37 0.56 -14.77
N ILE A 98 -11.92 -0.11 -13.71
CA ILE A 98 -12.76 -0.95 -12.84
C ILE A 98 -13.77 -0.11 -12.07
N LEU A 99 -13.43 1.17 -11.79
CA LEU A 99 -14.33 2.12 -11.14
C LEU A 99 -15.26 2.74 -12.20
N LYS A 100 -16.47 2.20 -12.31
CA LYS A 100 -17.52 2.72 -13.19
C LYS A 100 -18.17 3.96 -12.59
N ALA A 101 -18.83 4.73 -13.43
CA ALA A 101 -19.56 5.93 -13.00
C ALA A 101 -20.69 5.54 -12.03
N ALA A 102 -20.55 5.94 -10.77
CA ALA A 102 -21.57 5.82 -9.73
C ALA A 102 -21.36 6.88 -8.66
N SER A 103 -22.45 7.37 -8.08
CA SER A 103 -22.43 8.47 -7.10
C SER A 103 -22.08 7.99 -5.69
N ASP A 104 -22.20 6.69 -5.41
CA ASP A 104 -22.21 6.12 -4.06
C ASP A 104 -20.92 5.37 -3.68
N TRP A 105 -19.83 5.53 -4.45
CA TRP A 105 -18.54 4.95 -4.11
C TRP A 105 -18.09 5.38 -2.71
N THR A 106 -17.93 4.40 -1.82
CA THR A 106 -17.41 4.60 -0.45
C THR A 106 -16.03 3.94 -0.33
N ILE A 107 -15.09 4.62 0.33
CA ILE A 107 -13.73 4.14 0.58
C ILE A 107 -13.54 3.95 2.08
N MET A 108 -13.18 2.75 2.50
CA MET A 108 -12.75 2.41 3.86
C MET A 108 -11.26 2.06 3.85
N MET A 109 -10.54 2.39 4.91
CA MET A 109 -9.11 2.12 5.04
C MET A 109 -8.79 1.63 6.45
N ASP A 110 -8.02 0.55 6.54
CA ASP A 110 -7.48 0.00 7.80
C ASP A 110 -6.09 0.58 8.01
N THR A 111 -5.88 1.28 9.11
CA THR A 111 -4.55 1.74 9.54
C THR A 111 -4.25 1.24 10.94
N TYR A 112 -2.99 1.38 11.35
CA TYR A 112 -2.57 1.06 12.70
C TYR A 112 -3.39 1.77 13.78
N GLU A 113 -3.80 3.02 13.54
CA GLU A 113 -4.54 3.85 14.49
C GLU A 113 -6.06 3.73 14.35
N LYS A 114 -6.56 3.35 13.17
CA LYS A 114 -7.98 3.33 12.88
C LYS A 114 -8.36 2.13 12.05
N GLN A 115 -9.13 1.25 12.68
CA GLN A 115 -9.68 0.05 12.04
C GLN A 115 -11.15 0.28 11.67
N TYR A 116 -11.58 -0.29 10.56
CA TYR A 116 -12.97 -0.26 10.14
C TYR A 116 -13.65 -1.62 10.32
N LYS A 117 -14.98 -1.63 10.18
CA LYS A 117 -15.79 -2.85 10.06
C LYS A 117 -16.53 -2.81 8.74
N ILE A 118 -16.54 -3.92 8.00
CA ILE A 118 -17.34 -4.04 6.79
C ILE A 118 -18.82 -3.85 7.18
N PRO A 119 -19.59 -3.00 6.47
CA PRO A 119 -21.02 -2.83 6.73
C PRO A 119 -21.77 -4.17 6.67
N GLU A 120 -22.64 -4.43 7.65
CA GLU A 120 -23.36 -5.70 7.79
C GLU A 120 -24.25 -6.01 6.57
N ASP A 121 -24.77 -4.98 5.90
CA ASP A 121 -25.57 -5.12 4.67
C ASP A 121 -24.75 -5.56 3.44
N ILE A 122 -23.41 -5.47 3.52
CA ILE A 122 -22.49 -5.96 2.50
C ILE A 122 -22.03 -7.37 2.86
N CYS A 123 -21.50 -7.55 4.07
CA CYS A 123 -20.99 -8.83 4.56
C CYS A 123 -20.72 -8.76 6.07
N ALA A 124 -21.26 -9.71 6.83
CA ALA A 124 -20.93 -9.87 8.24
C ALA A 124 -19.57 -10.55 8.40
N SER A 125 -18.48 -9.80 8.25
CA SER A 125 -17.10 -10.31 8.33
C SER A 125 -16.21 -9.46 9.22
N ALA A 126 -15.33 -10.11 9.97
CA ALA A 126 -14.27 -9.46 10.75
C ALA A 126 -13.00 -9.17 9.92
N SER A 127 -12.96 -9.63 8.67
CA SER A 127 -11.84 -9.36 7.77
C SER A 127 -11.74 -7.88 7.42
N ARG A 128 -10.50 -7.39 7.29
CA ARG A 128 -10.20 -5.98 7.00
C ARG A 128 -9.06 -5.90 5.98
N PRO A 129 -9.37 -5.92 4.67
CA PRO A 129 -8.43 -5.45 3.65
C PRO A 129 -7.95 -4.04 3.97
N ASP A 130 -6.70 -3.72 3.64
CA ASP A 130 -6.12 -2.40 3.95
C ASP A 130 -6.93 -1.25 3.32
N ILE A 131 -7.47 -1.43 2.11
CA ILE A 131 -8.48 -0.54 1.52
C ILE A 131 -9.65 -1.37 1.00
N PHE A 132 -10.87 -0.94 1.32
CA PHE A 132 -12.12 -1.57 0.88
C PHE A 132 -13.03 -0.52 0.24
N LEU A 133 -13.27 -0.66 -1.06
CA LEU A 133 -14.16 0.20 -1.82
C LEU A 133 -15.44 -0.53 -2.18
N PHE A 134 -16.56 0.18 -2.14
CA PHE A 134 -17.82 -0.39 -2.59
C PHE A 134 -18.77 0.64 -3.21
N SER A 135 -19.58 0.17 -4.15
CA SER A 135 -20.79 0.84 -4.63
C SER A 135 -21.95 -0.16 -4.50
N ARG A 136 -23.00 0.26 -3.80
CA ARG A 136 -24.23 -0.52 -3.63
C ARG A 136 -25.08 -0.47 -4.90
N ILE A 137 -25.09 0.67 -5.59
CA ILE A 137 -25.79 0.86 -6.87
C ILE A 137 -25.23 -0.09 -7.93
N LEU A 138 -23.90 -0.14 -8.07
CA LEU A 138 -23.26 -1.00 -9.07
C LEU A 138 -23.11 -2.45 -8.62
N LYS A 139 -23.39 -2.75 -7.35
CA LYS A 139 -23.03 -4.01 -6.69
C LYS A 139 -21.58 -4.41 -7.03
N ARG A 140 -20.64 -3.49 -6.81
CA ARG A 140 -19.21 -3.72 -7.07
C ARG A 140 -18.34 -3.39 -5.87
N LEU A 141 -17.30 -4.20 -5.69
CA LEU A 141 -16.32 -4.13 -4.61
C LEU A 141 -14.91 -4.15 -5.18
N VAL A 142 -14.03 -3.34 -4.61
CA VAL A 142 -12.59 -3.42 -4.84
C VAL A 142 -11.89 -3.54 -3.50
N MET A 143 -11.15 -4.63 -3.31
CA MET A 143 -10.37 -4.91 -2.11
C MET A 143 -8.89 -4.77 -2.44
N ILE A 144 -8.15 -4.01 -1.65
CA ILE A 144 -6.71 -3.82 -1.84
C ILE A 144 -6.01 -4.19 -0.53
N GLU A 145 -5.08 -5.15 -0.62
CA GLU A 145 -4.20 -5.53 0.49
C GLU A 145 -2.76 -5.17 0.10
N LEU A 146 -2.15 -4.29 0.87
CA LEU A 146 -0.77 -3.87 0.73
C LEU A 146 0.14 -4.80 1.55
N THR A 147 1.32 -5.09 0.99
CA THR A 147 2.43 -5.65 1.75
C THR A 147 3.71 -4.89 1.44
N VAL A 148 4.56 -4.68 2.45
CA VAL A 148 5.87 -4.05 2.30
C VAL A 148 7.00 -5.05 2.62
N PRO A 149 7.29 -6.01 1.72
CA PRO A 149 8.16 -7.14 2.00
C PRO A 149 9.63 -6.84 1.65
N TRP A 150 10.51 -7.79 1.95
CA TRP A 150 11.79 -7.85 1.24
C TRP A 150 11.53 -8.34 -0.18
N GLU A 151 12.18 -7.77 -1.20
CA GLU A 151 11.74 -7.97 -2.59
C GLU A 151 11.70 -9.44 -3.04
N THR A 152 12.63 -10.27 -2.56
CA THR A 152 12.63 -11.71 -2.89
C THR A 152 11.44 -12.47 -2.31
N ASN A 153 10.72 -11.91 -1.34
CA ASN A 153 9.56 -12.52 -0.72
C ASN A 153 8.25 -12.17 -1.44
N ILE A 154 8.25 -11.21 -2.38
CA ILE A 154 7.04 -10.72 -3.07
C ILE A 154 6.15 -11.87 -3.59
N PRO A 155 6.65 -12.88 -4.34
CA PRO A 155 5.79 -13.94 -4.87
C PRO A 155 5.10 -14.78 -3.79
N LYS A 156 5.82 -15.05 -2.70
CA LYS A 156 5.31 -15.81 -1.56
C LYS A 156 4.22 -15.02 -0.83
N ASP A 157 4.51 -13.77 -0.49
CA ASP A 157 3.60 -12.93 0.28
C ASP A 157 2.32 -12.63 -0.52
N HIS A 158 2.44 -12.41 -1.83
CA HIS A 158 1.30 -12.26 -2.73
C HIS A 158 0.32 -13.44 -2.64
N THR A 159 0.83 -14.67 -2.76
CA THR A 159 0.02 -15.90 -2.70
C THR A 159 -0.69 -16.02 -1.35
N ILE A 160 0.02 -15.74 -0.26
CA ILE A 160 -0.54 -15.78 1.10
C ILE A 160 -1.70 -14.78 1.24
N LYS A 161 -1.52 -13.54 0.75
CA LYS A 161 -2.53 -12.49 0.88
C LYS A 161 -3.76 -12.72 0.00
N VAL A 162 -3.58 -13.26 -1.22
CA VAL A 162 -4.71 -13.65 -2.06
C VAL A 162 -5.52 -14.75 -1.36
N ASN A 163 -4.86 -15.80 -0.85
CA ASN A 163 -5.53 -16.90 -0.17
C ASN A 163 -6.23 -16.47 1.13
N LYS A 164 -5.67 -15.50 1.86
CA LYS A 164 -6.27 -14.92 3.09
C LYS A 164 -7.71 -14.43 2.86
N TYR A 165 -8.01 -13.90 1.67
CA TYR A 165 -9.31 -13.31 1.38
C TYR A 165 -10.23 -14.20 0.52
N TYR A 166 -9.81 -15.42 0.20
CA TYR A 166 -10.56 -16.33 -0.67
C TYR A 166 -12.02 -16.50 -0.20
N GLU A 167 -12.21 -16.88 1.07
CA GLU A 167 -13.56 -17.07 1.65
C GLU A 167 -14.41 -15.80 1.62
N LEU A 168 -13.80 -14.65 1.96
CA LEU A 168 -14.50 -13.37 1.92
C LEU A 168 -14.94 -13.02 0.49
N THR A 169 -14.07 -13.22 -0.51
CA THR A 169 -14.44 -12.94 -1.91
C THR A 169 -15.58 -13.84 -2.41
N ASN A 170 -15.62 -15.09 -1.97
CA ASN A 170 -16.72 -16.02 -2.28
C ASN A 170 -18.03 -15.58 -1.63
N GLU A 171 -18.00 -15.16 -0.36
CA GLU A 171 -19.18 -14.67 0.35
C GLU A 171 -19.74 -13.38 -0.27
N LEU A 172 -18.87 -12.43 -0.60
CA LEU A 172 -19.26 -11.18 -1.26
C LEU A 172 -19.88 -11.45 -2.64
N THR A 173 -19.35 -12.42 -3.38
CA THR A 173 -19.90 -12.86 -4.66
C THR A 173 -21.28 -13.52 -4.49
N ARG A 174 -21.45 -14.36 -3.45
CA ARG A 174 -22.77 -14.91 -3.05
C ARG A 174 -23.77 -13.80 -2.70
N ASN A 175 -23.29 -12.70 -2.12
CA ASN A 175 -24.07 -11.48 -1.85
C ASN A 175 -24.28 -10.60 -3.11
N ARG A 176 -24.03 -11.16 -4.30
CA ARG A 176 -24.26 -10.56 -5.63
C ARG A 176 -23.38 -9.35 -5.93
N PHE A 177 -22.25 -9.20 -5.26
CA PHE A 177 -21.26 -8.21 -5.64
C PHE A 177 -20.29 -8.76 -6.69
N VAL A 178 -19.89 -7.91 -7.65
CA VAL A 178 -18.69 -8.13 -8.46
C VAL A 178 -17.48 -7.71 -7.63
N VAL A 179 -16.53 -8.60 -7.42
CA VAL A 179 -15.39 -8.39 -6.50
C VAL A 179 -14.08 -8.39 -7.26
N ASP A 180 -13.31 -7.30 -7.15
CA ASP A 180 -11.95 -7.20 -7.65
C ASP A 180 -10.97 -7.16 -6.45
N LEU A 181 -10.14 -8.21 -6.27
CA LEU A 181 -9.12 -8.29 -5.21
C LEU A 181 -7.73 -7.99 -5.76
N TYR A 182 -7.02 -7.06 -5.12
CA TYR A 182 -5.64 -6.69 -5.43
C TYR A 182 -4.74 -6.88 -4.22
N ALA A 183 -3.93 -7.94 -4.21
CA ALA A 183 -2.74 -7.99 -3.37
C ALA A 183 -1.62 -7.19 -4.07
N VAL A 184 -1.13 -6.14 -3.44
CA VAL A 184 -0.13 -5.23 -3.99
C VAL A 184 1.11 -5.15 -3.11
N GLU A 185 2.28 -5.11 -3.73
CA GLU A 185 3.55 -5.13 -3.02
C GLU A 185 4.43 -3.93 -3.38
N VAL A 186 5.03 -3.34 -2.34
CA VAL A 186 6.10 -2.36 -2.47
C VAL A 186 7.24 -2.82 -1.61
N GLY A 187 8.39 -3.17 -2.20
CA GLY A 187 9.55 -3.62 -1.45
C GLY A 187 10.00 -2.61 -0.40
N ALA A 188 10.47 -3.10 0.74
CA ALA A 188 11.01 -2.27 1.81
C ALA A 188 12.18 -1.39 1.35
N ARG A 189 12.83 -1.71 0.23
CA ARG A 189 13.88 -0.90 -0.41
C ARG A 189 13.35 -0.02 -1.55
N GLY A 190 12.03 0.19 -1.61
CA GLY A 190 11.38 1.10 -2.57
C GLY A 190 11.10 0.49 -3.94
N ILE A 191 11.33 -0.80 -4.15
CA ILE A 191 11.04 -1.44 -5.45
C ILE A 191 9.53 -1.68 -5.54
N THR A 192 8.85 -1.01 -6.48
CA THR A 192 7.42 -1.22 -6.70
C THR A 192 7.17 -2.47 -7.54
N ALA A 193 6.24 -3.32 -7.11
CA ALA A 193 5.90 -4.52 -7.85
C ALA A 193 4.93 -4.24 -9.01
N LYS A 194 4.87 -5.18 -9.96
CA LYS A 194 3.95 -5.12 -11.10
C LYS A 194 2.48 -5.13 -10.65
N SER A 195 2.16 -5.74 -9.52
CA SER A 195 0.83 -5.74 -8.91
C SER A 195 0.31 -4.33 -8.65
N LEU A 196 1.12 -3.44 -8.08
CA LEU A 196 0.75 -2.04 -7.87
C LEU A 196 0.55 -1.30 -9.19
N TYR A 197 1.42 -1.52 -10.19
CA TYR A 197 1.23 -0.95 -11.53
C TYR A 197 -0.10 -1.40 -12.15
N ASN A 198 -0.44 -2.69 -12.04
CA ASN A 198 -1.68 -3.24 -12.57
C ASN A 198 -2.90 -2.62 -11.86
N LEU A 199 -2.88 -2.50 -10.54
CA LEU A 199 -3.93 -1.80 -9.78
C LEU A 199 -4.12 -0.37 -10.31
N LEU A 200 -3.05 0.43 -10.42
CA LEU A 200 -3.15 1.83 -10.86
C LEU A 200 -3.65 1.94 -12.31
N LYS A 201 -3.27 1.00 -13.17
CA LYS A 201 -3.76 0.89 -14.54
C LYS A 201 -5.25 0.56 -14.56
N ASP A 202 -5.68 -0.41 -13.77
CA ASP A 202 -7.08 -0.86 -13.71
C ASP A 202 -7.98 0.18 -13.04
N LEU A 203 -7.44 1.03 -12.17
CA LEU A 203 -8.08 2.25 -11.66
C LEU A 203 -8.25 3.34 -12.74
N GLY A 204 -7.81 3.10 -13.98
CA GLY A 204 -7.97 4.01 -15.11
C GLY A 204 -7.05 5.23 -15.07
N LEU A 205 -5.94 5.18 -14.33
CA LEU A 205 -5.00 6.28 -14.24
C LEU A 205 -4.15 6.39 -15.52
N SER A 206 -3.86 7.63 -15.94
CA SER A 206 -2.95 7.85 -17.07
C SER A 206 -1.52 7.47 -16.70
N ARG A 207 -0.68 7.20 -17.70
CA ARG A 207 0.74 6.85 -17.51
C ARG A 207 1.48 7.83 -16.59
N THR A 208 1.22 9.13 -16.73
CA THR A 208 1.81 10.17 -15.89
C THR A 208 1.41 10.01 -14.42
N HIS A 209 0.12 9.77 -14.14
CA HIS A 209 -0.35 9.53 -12.77
C HIS A 209 0.22 8.22 -12.22
N ILE A 210 0.24 7.16 -13.02
CA ILE A 210 0.81 5.87 -12.61
C ILE A 210 2.27 6.06 -12.19
N ASN A 211 3.09 6.69 -13.03
CA ASN A 211 4.50 6.93 -12.71
C ASN A 211 4.67 7.76 -11.43
N ALA A 212 3.87 8.82 -11.27
CA ALA A 212 3.90 9.66 -10.08
C ALA A 212 3.53 8.87 -8.80
N PHE A 213 2.49 8.02 -8.83
CA PHE A 213 2.12 7.22 -7.67
C PHE A 213 3.12 6.10 -7.38
N LEU A 214 3.73 5.47 -8.40
CA LEU A 214 4.81 4.51 -8.21
C LEU A 214 6.04 5.15 -7.54
N GLU A 215 6.42 6.35 -7.98
CA GLU A 215 7.53 7.08 -7.35
C GLU A 215 7.21 7.46 -5.89
N ARG A 216 5.99 7.98 -5.65
CA ARG A 216 5.56 8.37 -4.30
C ARG A 216 5.46 7.19 -3.34
N THR A 217 4.92 6.05 -3.77
CA THR A 217 4.86 4.82 -2.96
C THR A 217 6.25 4.26 -2.68
N SER A 218 7.14 4.25 -3.68
CA SER A 218 8.55 3.90 -3.52
C SER A 218 9.23 4.77 -2.46
N LYS A 219 9.08 6.09 -2.57
CA LYS A 219 9.63 7.06 -1.61
C LYS A 219 9.05 6.87 -0.21
N ALA A 220 7.75 6.64 -0.08
CA ALA A 220 7.10 6.40 1.21
C ALA A 220 7.67 5.13 1.90
N ALA A 221 7.87 4.05 1.14
CA ALA A 221 8.49 2.83 1.65
C ALA A 221 9.94 3.07 2.10
N LEU A 222 10.73 3.79 1.28
CA LEU A 222 12.11 4.15 1.60
C LEU A 222 12.22 5.02 2.86
N VAL A 223 11.37 6.04 2.99
CA VAL A 223 11.34 6.92 4.17
C VAL A 223 11.00 6.11 5.42
N GLY A 224 9.97 5.25 5.37
CA GLY A 224 9.62 4.41 6.52
C GLY A 224 10.73 3.41 6.88
N SER A 225 11.35 2.78 5.88
CA SER A 225 12.50 1.88 6.10
C SER A 225 13.72 2.62 6.64
N PHE A 226 13.98 3.84 6.19
CA PHE A 226 15.07 4.67 6.69
C PHE A 226 14.85 5.06 8.15
N GLN A 227 13.61 5.36 8.55
CA GLN A 227 13.31 5.61 9.96
C GLN A 227 13.51 4.36 10.85
N ILE A 228 13.11 3.19 10.36
CA ILE A 228 13.41 1.92 11.04
C ILE A 228 14.93 1.73 11.17
N TRP A 229 15.66 2.01 10.09
CA TRP A 229 17.11 1.91 10.05
C TRP A 229 17.77 2.85 11.06
N LEU A 230 17.40 4.14 11.10
CA LEU A 230 17.93 5.09 12.08
C LEU A 230 17.58 4.72 13.53
N GLY A 231 16.45 4.04 13.74
CA GLY A 231 16.05 3.55 15.06
C GLY A 231 16.89 2.38 15.58
N ARG A 232 17.73 1.73 14.75
CA ARG A 232 18.46 0.49 15.10
C ARG A 232 19.54 0.66 16.17
N GLU A 233 19.92 1.88 16.50
CA GLU A 233 21.01 2.21 17.44
C GLU A 233 20.51 2.70 18.81
N ARG A 234 19.19 2.89 19.00
CA ARG A 234 18.62 3.43 20.26
C ARG A 234 18.40 2.37 21.35
N SER A 235 19.44 1.59 21.65
CA SER A 235 19.48 0.66 22.80
C SER A 235 20.86 0.63 23.48
N LEU A 236 21.65 1.72 23.36
CA LEU A 236 22.89 1.90 24.14
C LEU A 236 22.75 2.88 25.32
N ASP A 237 21.67 3.68 25.40
CA ASP A 237 21.50 4.70 26.45
C ASP A 237 20.44 4.30 27.51
N SER A 238 20.61 3.14 28.14
CA SER A 238 19.92 2.84 29.43
C SER A 238 20.86 2.88 30.63
N GLY A 239 22.02 3.54 30.50
CA GLY A 239 23.07 3.59 31.53
C GLY A 239 23.77 4.93 31.68
N GLY A 240 23.13 6.04 31.31
CA GLY A 240 23.68 7.40 31.48
C GLY A 240 22.94 8.15 32.58
N GLU A 241 23.64 8.47 33.65
CA GLU A 241 23.19 9.17 34.85
C GLU A 241 22.27 10.36 34.58
N ARG A 242 21.16 10.44 35.33
CA ARG A 242 20.46 11.70 35.56
C ARG A 242 21.42 12.62 36.30
N ILE A 243 22.06 13.54 35.59
CA ILE A 243 22.64 14.72 36.22
C ILE A 243 21.47 15.54 36.78
N THR A 244 21.27 15.40 38.09
CA THR A 244 20.50 16.32 38.91
C THR A 244 21.06 17.72 38.74
N ARG A 245 20.28 18.63 38.16
CA ARG A 245 20.53 20.06 38.35
C ARG A 245 20.15 20.40 39.79
N VAL A 246 21.18 20.62 40.61
CA VAL A 246 21.06 21.26 41.93
C VAL A 246 20.95 22.77 41.67
N SER A 247 19.92 23.36 42.30
CA SER A 247 19.66 24.79 42.56
C SER A 247 19.95 25.81 41.46
#